data_AF-A0A0C2GYW4-F1
#
_entry.id   AF-A0A0C2GYW4-F1
#
_cell.length_a   1.000
_cell.length_b   1.000
_cell.length_c   1.000
_cell.angle_alpha   90.00
_cell.angle_beta   90.00
_cell.angle_gamma   90.00
#
_symmetry.space_group_name_H-M   'P 1'
#
loop_
_entity.id
_entity.type
_entity.pdbx_description
1 polymer ?
#
loop_
_entity_poly.entity_id
_entity_poly.type
_entity_poly.pdbx_seq_one_letter_code
_entity_poly.pdbx_strand_id
1 'polypeptide(L)'
;MAKEVVSKEVEIERLQAKLRKAYSQMERQQADYDEEVRKFKKDSEQAKEELVRVVNKCVNFRVLWPNSSRRSVCQSNFCRLNDLEAESAKYQEKAKTLDSGQLNAIAEMQEKLRAQEKELSRLRNELSEKEKIAKTFEEMKKELDYLELQNDTLSQTLDSKENTVKELERHIADFYLKPLLQSMRMEATLYQQSCSSGSTPLADETESLADIRPPFTAARPYTKAHSTLGANLSPQPRHKGSGGLTKSLSNYAIDANCNRRDDVSAAMSRSLRSTQKKLVDSRLLVKCLKETVERLARGESPDISRLLGIKTDSMSESEAEQVAFDSTAMTMGVAEKMMDWLSFCIYRVIVCYMLNCYRCVVKKKAWQSWSRISMRSGT
;
A
#
# COMPACT_ATOMS: atom_id res chain seq x y z
N MET A 1 8.97 -15.86 9.48
CA MET A 1 8.39 -16.05 8.14
C MET A 1 7.66 -17.38 7.98
N ALA A 2 8.31 -18.55 8.06
CA ALA A 2 7.63 -19.84 7.85
C ALA A 2 6.39 -20.07 8.73
N LYS A 3 6.45 -19.75 10.03
CA LYS A 3 5.31 -19.86 10.96
C LYS A 3 4.14 -18.91 10.61
N GLU A 4 4.43 -17.76 10.02
CA GLU A 4 3.43 -16.76 9.66
C GLU A 4 2.72 -17.13 8.35
N VAL A 5 3.44 -17.76 7.41
CA VAL A 5 2.87 -18.31 6.18
C VAL A 5 1.90 -19.45 6.50
N VAL A 6 2.32 -20.41 7.33
CA VAL A 6 1.48 -21.53 7.77
C VAL A 6 0.23 -21.03 8.51
N SER A 7 0.37 -19.99 9.36
CA SER A 7 -0.78 -19.39 10.04
C SER A 7 -1.79 -18.76 9.08
N LYS A 8 -1.33 -18.17 7.97
CA LYS A 8 -2.20 -17.56 6.96
C LYS A 8 -2.86 -18.60 6.07
N GLU A 9 -2.19 -19.72 5.76
CA GLU A 9 -2.78 -20.85 5.03
C GLU A 9 -3.95 -21.49 5.80
N VAL A 10 -3.78 -21.69 7.11
CA VAL A 10 -4.86 -22.19 7.97
C VAL A 10 -6.06 -21.26 8.00
N GLU A 11 -5.84 -19.93 8.04
CA GLU A 11 -6.94 -18.96 8.00
C GLU A 11 -7.62 -18.92 6.63
N ILE A 12 -6.88 -19.08 5.54
CA ILE A 12 -7.44 -19.21 4.18
C ILE A 12 -8.35 -20.45 4.09
N GLU A 13 -7.91 -21.60 4.58
CA GLU A 13 -8.75 -22.82 4.58
C GLU A 13 -10.01 -22.64 5.43
N ARG A 14 -9.89 -22.01 6.60
CA ARG A 14 -11.03 -21.69 7.47
C ARG A 14 -12.03 -20.76 6.77
N LEU A 15 -11.55 -19.72 6.08
CA LEU A 15 -12.40 -18.80 5.32
C LEU A 15 -13.06 -19.50 4.13
N GLN A 16 -12.34 -20.35 3.40
CA GLN A 16 -12.90 -21.17 2.32
C GLN A 16 -13.99 -22.13 2.83
N ALA A 17 -13.79 -22.75 4.00
CA ALA A 17 -14.79 -23.62 4.62
C ALA A 17 -16.06 -22.85 5.03
N LYS A 18 -15.91 -21.62 5.55
CA LYS A 18 -17.05 -20.73 5.82
C LYS A 18 -17.81 -20.35 4.55
N LEU A 19 -17.07 -20.04 3.48
CA LEU A 19 -17.66 -19.69 2.19
C LEU A 19 -18.48 -20.85 1.61
N ARG A 20 -17.94 -22.08 1.62
CA ARG A 20 -18.67 -23.28 1.18
C ARG A 20 -19.95 -23.50 2.00
N LYS A 21 -19.89 -23.35 3.32
CA LYS A 21 -21.08 -23.46 4.18
C LYS A 21 -22.13 -22.39 3.87
N ALA A 22 -21.71 -21.16 3.62
CA ALA A 22 -22.61 -20.07 3.25
C ALA A 22 -23.31 -20.33 1.90
N TYR A 23 -22.57 -20.81 0.89
CA TYR A 23 -23.15 -21.20 -0.39
C TYR A 23 -24.17 -22.34 -0.25
N SER A 24 -23.83 -23.41 0.50
CA SER A 24 -24.79 -24.49 0.75
C SER A 24 -26.02 -24.04 1.53
N GLN A 25 -25.90 -23.02 2.39
CA GLN A 25 -27.04 -22.46 3.11
C GLN A 25 -27.93 -21.64 2.18
N MET A 26 -27.35 -20.82 1.29
CA MET A 26 -28.13 -20.10 0.27
C MET A 26 -28.87 -21.05 -0.66
N GLU A 27 -28.23 -22.12 -1.11
CA GLU A 27 -28.84 -23.09 -2.02
C GLU A 27 -30.07 -23.76 -1.39
N ARG A 28 -30.02 -24.08 -0.08
CA ARG A 28 -31.20 -24.56 0.65
C ARG A 28 -32.29 -23.51 0.77
N GLN A 29 -31.93 -22.28 1.14
CA GLN A 29 -32.90 -21.18 1.23
C GLN A 29 -33.58 -20.90 -0.11
N GLN A 30 -32.86 -21.06 -1.22
CA GLN A 30 -33.40 -20.91 -2.56
C GLN A 30 -34.35 -22.06 -2.92
N ALA A 31 -34.01 -23.30 -2.56
CA ALA A 31 -34.90 -24.45 -2.75
C ALA A 31 -36.20 -24.33 -1.91
N ASP A 32 -36.09 -23.89 -0.65
CA ASP A 32 -37.24 -23.66 0.23
C ASP A 32 -38.16 -22.56 -0.33
N TYR A 33 -37.58 -21.48 -0.87
CA TYR A 33 -38.33 -20.42 -1.53
C TYR A 33 -39.05 -20.90 -2.79
N ASP A 34 -38.37 -21.67 -3.65
CA ASP A 34 -38.98 -22.23 -4.86
C ASP A 34 -40.14 -23.18 -4.54
N GLU A 35 -40.07 -23.89 -3.42
CA GLU A 35 -41.18 -24.70 -2.89
C GLU A 35 -42.37 -23.83 -2.47
N GLU A 36 -42.14 -22.77 -1.71
CA GLU A 36 -43.18 -21.81 -1.29
C GLU A 36 -43.85 -21.14 -2.49
N VAL A 37 -43.09 -20.71 -3.49
CA VAL A 37 -43.62 -20.12 -4.72
C VAL A 37 -44.50 -21.14 -5.46
N ARG A 38 -44.07 -22.40 -5.53
CA ARG A 38 -44.86 -23.46 -6.19
C ARG A 38 -46.17 -23.72 -5.46
N LYS A 39 -46.13 -23.76 -4.13
CA LYS A 39 -47.33 -23.90 -3.29
C LYS A 39 -48.27 -22.71 -3.48
N PHE A 40 -47.75 -21.48 -3.44
CA PHE A 40 -48.54 -20.26 -3.64
C PHE A 40 -49.19 -20.21 -5.02
N LYS A 41 -48.49 -20.63 -6.09
CA LYS A 41 -49.06 -20.75 -7.43
C LYS A 41 -50.24 -21.73 -7.46
N LYS A 42 -50.08 -22.90 -6.82
CA LYS A 42 -51.14 -23.91 -6.73
C LYS A 42 -52.37 -23.39 -5.96
N ASP A 43 -52.15 -22.73 -4.84
CA ASP A 43 -53.22 -22.15 -4.02
C ASP A 43 -53.93 -21.01 -4.80
N SER A 44 -53.17 -20.19 -5.53
CA SER A 44 -53.72 -19.16 -6.42
C SER A 44 -54.53 -19.75 -7.57
N GLU A 45 -54.12 -20.86 -8.17
CA GLU A 45 -54.88 -21.53 -9.23
C GLU A 45 -56.19 -22.12 -8.69
N GLN A 46 -56.16 -22.74 -7.51
CA GLN A 46 -57.37 -23.23 -6.84
C GLN A 46 -58.35 -22.10 -6.53
N ALA A 47 -57.87 -20.96 -6.00
CA ALA A 47 -58.71 -19.80 -5.74
C ALA A 47 -59.34 -19.24 -7.02
N LYS A 48 -58.60 -19.21 -8.14
CA LYS A 48 -59.14 -18.83 -9.46
C LYS A 48 -60.22 -19.78 -9.94
N GLU A 49 -60.01 -21.09 -9.81
CA GLU A 49 -61.02 -22.10 -10.17
C GLU A 49 -62.30 -21.95 -9.34
N GLU A 50 -62.18 -21.67 -8.04
CA GLU A 50 -63.33 -21.40 -7.18
C GLU A 50 -64.06 -20.12 -7.57
N LEU A 51 -63.34 -19.04 -7.87
CA LEU A 51 -63.92 -17.79 -8.35
C LEU A 51 -64.70 -18.02 -9.65
N VAL A 52 -64.12 -18.74 -10.61
CA VAL A 52 -64.81 -19.12 -11.87
C VAL A 52 -66.07 -19.93 -11.58
N ARG A 53 -66.02 -20.85 -10.60
CA ARG A 53 -67.18 -21.65 -10.16
C ARG A 53 -68.30 -20.76 -9.59
N VAL A 54 -67.95 -19.77 -8.77
CA VAL A 54 -68.90 -18.83 -8.15
C VAL A 54 -69.48 -17.87 -9.20
N VAL A 55 -68.65 -17.35 -10.09
CA VAL A 55 -69.08 -16.49 -11.22
C VAL A 55 -70.03 -17.26 -12.13
N ASN A 56 -69.70 -18.50 -12.51
CA ASN A 56 -70.59 -19.36 -13.31
C ASN A 56 -71.91 -19.66 -12.59
N LYS A 57 -71.90 -19.87 -11.27
CA LYS A 57 -73.15 -19.95 -10.48
C LYS A 57 -73.94 -18.66 -10.56
N CYS A 58 -73.32 -17.50 -10.39
CA CYS A 58 -73.99 -16.20 -10.45
C CYS A 58 -74.56 -15.89 -11.86
N VAL A 59 -73.82 -16.23 -12.92
CA VAL A 59 -74.25 -16.07 -14.31
C VAL A 59 -75.41 -17.02 -14.63
N ASN A 60 -75.34 -18.29 -14.23
CA ASN A 60 -76.45 -19.25 -14.38
C ASN A 60 -77.70 -18.82 -13.58
N PHE A 61 -77.51 -18.21 -12.40
CA PHE A 61 -78.60 -17.60 -11.63
C PHE A 61 -79.20 -16.37 -12.33
N ARG A 62 -78.43 -15.65 -13.17
CA ARG A 62 -78.89 -14.45 -13.90
C ARG A 62 -79.79 -14.78 -15.09
N VAL A 63 -79.60 -15.94 -15.73
CA VAL A 63 -80.43 -16.41 -16.86
C VAL A 63 -81.79 -16.96 -16.39
N LEU A 64 -81.92 -17.27 -15.10
CA LEU A 64 -83.12 -17.82 -14.46
C LEU A 64 -83.64 -16.91 -13.33
N TRP A 65 -84.41 -15.86 -13.68
CA TRP A 65 -85.74 -15.52 -13.09
C TRP A 65 -86.01 -14.04 -12.68
N PRO A 66 -87.30 -13.61 -12.79
CA PRO A 66 -87.91 -12.52 -12.02
C PRO A 66 -88.57 -13.04 -10.72
N ASN A 67 -88.02 -12.75 -9.51
CA ASN A 67 -88.76 -12.81 -8.23
C ASN A 67 -87.96 -12.27 -7.01
N SER A 68 -88.66 -11.63 -6.04
CA SER A 68 -88.09 -10.84 -4.93
C SER A 68 -87.28 -11.62 -3.86
N SER A 69 -87.57 -12.90 -3.61
CA SER A 69 -86.83 -13.70 -2.61
C SER A 69 -85.36 -14.01 -3.01
N ARG A 70 -84.97 -13.78 -4.27
CA ARG A 70 -83.58 -13.98 -4.75
C ARG A 70 -82.71 -12.72 -4.68
N ARG A 71 -83.30 -11.55 -4.38
CA ARG A 71 -82.58 -10.28 -4.25
C ARG A 71 -81.59 -10.29 -3.08
N SER A 72 -81.97 -10.91 -1.95
CA SER A 72 -81.09 -11.09 -0.79
C SER A 72 -79.91 -12.03 -1.08
N VAL A 73 -80.12 -13.08 -1.87
CA VAL A 73 -79.06 -14.02 -2.29
C VAL A 73 -78.08 -13.36 -3.26
N CYS A 74 -78.58 -12.60 -4.24
CA CYS A 74 -77.72 -11.81 -5.13
C CYS A 74 -76.94 -10.72 -4.38
N GLN A 75 -77.55 -10.09 -3.38
CA GLN A 75 -76.88 -9.09 -2.55
C GLN A 75 -75.80 -9.73 -1.65
N SER A 76 -76.08 -10.92 -1.08
CA SER A 76 -75.09 -11.71 -0.35
C SER A 76 -73.92 -12.14 -1.22
N ASN A 77 -74.17 -12.57 -2.47
CA ASN A 77 -73.11 -12.95 -3.41
C ASN A 77 -72.28 -11.74 -3.87
N PHE A 78 -72.89 -10.57 -4.03
CA PHE A 78 -72.17 -9.34 -4.36
C PHE A 78 -71.28 -8.86 -3.21
N CYS A 79 -71.77 -8.91 -1.96
CA CYS A 79 -70.94 -8.66 -0.78
C CYS A 79 -69.74 -9.61 -0.72
N ARG A 80 -69.98 -10.91 -0.97
CA ARG A 80 -68.91 -11.92 -0.97
C ARG A 80 -67.88 -11.71 -2.09
N LEU A 81 -68.30 -11.20 -3.25
CA LEU A 81 -67.40 -10.81 -4.34
C LEU A 81 -66.51 -9.63 -3.93
N ASN A 82 -67.09 -8.63 -3.27
CA ASN A 82 -66.37 -7.48 -2.75
C ASN A 82 -65.35 -7.88 -1.66
N ASP A 83 -65.73 -8.80 -0.77
CA ASP A 83 -64.83 -9.33 0.25
C ASP A 83 -63.64 -10.08 -0.38
N LEU A 84 -63.89 -10.89 -1.42
CA LEU A 84 -62.85 -11.61 -2.16
C LEU A 84 -61.94 -10.67 -2.97
N GLU A 85 -62.47 -9.59 -3.56
CA GLU A 85 -61.65 -8.56 -4.21
C GLU A 85 -60.75 -7.83 -3.20
N ALA A 86 -61.28 -7.48 -2.02
CA ALA A 86 -60.50 -6.87 -0.95
C ALA A 86 -59.42 -7.83 -0.42
N GLU A 87 -59.70 -9.13 -0.34
CA GLU A 87 -58.73 -10.14 0.08
C GLU A 87 -57.63 -10.34 -0.98
N SER A 88 -58.01 -10.38 -2.27
CA SER A 88 -57.08 -10.41 -3.41
C SER A 88 -56.12 -9.22 -3.41
N ALA A 89 -56.64 -8.00 -3.18
CA ALA A 89 -55.82 -6.79 -3.08
C ALA A 89 -54.80 -6.90 -1.92
N LYS A 90 -55.22 -7.42 -0.76
CA LYS A 90 -54.31 -7.65 0.39
C LYS A 90 -53.22 -8.67 0.07
N TYR A 91 -53.54 -9.77 -0.61
CA TYR A 91 -52.51 -10.74 -1.02
C TYR A 91 -51.55 -10.17 -2.05
N GLN A 92 -52.05 -9.37 -3.00
CA GLN A 92 -51.22 -8.71 -3.99
C GLN A 92 -50.25 -7.70 -3.36
N GLU A 93 -50.69 -6.94 -2.36
CA GLU A 93 -49.84 -6.00 -1.65
C GLU A 93 -48.82 -6.71 -0.76
N LYS A 94 -49.22 -7.78 -0.06
CA LYS A 94 -48.29 -8.66 0.68
C LYS A 94 -47.21 -9.24 -0.24
N ALA A 95 -47.59 -9.74 -1.42
CA ALA A 95 -46.64 -10.25 -2.41
C ALA A 95 -45.63 -9.18 -2.84
N LYS A 96 -46.09 -7.96 -3.15
CA LYS A 96 -45.19 -6.83 -3.50
C LYS A 96 -44.22 -6.47 -2.36
N THR A 97 -44.68 -6.49 -1.11
CA THR A 97 -43.81 -6.20 0.04
C THR A 97 -42.77 -7.29 0.27
N LEU A 98 -43.13 -8.56 0.04
CA LEU A 98 -42.20 -9.69 0.11
C LEU A 98 -41.17 -9.62 -1.02
N ASP A 99 -41.60 -9.41 -2.26
CA ASP A 99 -40.73 -9.30 -3.43
C ASP A 99 -39.71 -8.15 -3.26
N SER A 100 -40.18 -6.98 -2.80
CA SER A 100 -39.29 -5.84 -2.55
C SER A 100 -38.33 -6.08 -1.39
N GLY A 101 -38.77 -6.73 -0.31
CA GLY A 101 -37.89 -7.14 0.80
C GLY A 101 -36.80 -8.11 0.34
N GLN A 102 -37.15 -9.07 -0.52
CA GLN A 102 -36.21 -10.06 -1.04
C GLN A 102 -35.21 -9.45 -2.01
N LEU A 103 -35.65 -8.57 -2.92
CA LEU A 103 -34.77 -7.83 -3.81
C LEU A 103 -33.76 -6.98 -3.03
N ASN A 104 -34.20 -6.33 -1.95
CA ASN A 104 -33.30 -5.56 -1.07
C ASN A 104 -32.29 -6.46 -0.36
N ALA A 105 -32.71 -7.61 0.17
CA ALA A 105 -31.81 -8.58 0.81
C ALA A 105 -30.79 -9.15 -0.18
N ILE A 106 -31.20 -9.46 -1.41
CA ILE A 106 -30.33 -9.91 -2.50
C ILE A 106 -29.33 -8.81 -2.85
N ALA A 107 -29.76 -7.56 -2.96
CA ALA A 107 -28.88 -6.42 -3.26
C ALA A 107 -27.82 -6.22 -2.17
N GLU A 108 -28.22 -6.26 -0.89
CA GLU A 108 -27.30 -6.14 0.24
C GLU A 108 -26.27 -7.28 0.27
N MET A 109 -26.73 -8.51 -0.01
CA MET A 109 -25.85 -9.67 -0.09
C MET A 109 -24.87 -9.59 -1.27
N GLN A 110 -25.31 -9.12 -2.44
CA GLN A 110 -24.44 -8.90 -3.60
C GLN A 110 -23.38 -7.84 -3.31
N GLU A 111 -23.71 -6.78 -2.57
CA GLU A 111 -22.75 -5.76 -2.19
C GLU A 111 -21.70 -6.30 -1.21
N LYS A 112 -22.11 -7.09 -0.21
CA LYS A 112 -21.19 -7.80 0.70
C LYS A 112 -20.26 -8.75 -0.07
N LEU A 113 -20.78 -9.46 -1.07
CA LEU A 113 -20.00 -10.37 -1.90
C LEU A 113 -18.96 -9.61 -2.71
N ARG A 114 -19.34 -8.50 -3.37
CA ARG A 114 -18.39 -7.61 -4.08
C ARG A 114 -17.31 -7.04 -3.16
N ALA A 115 -17.67 -6.66 -1.94
CA ALA A 115 -16.69 -6.17 -0.96
C ALA A 115 -15.68 -7.26 -0.58
N GLN A 116 -16.15 -8.49 -0.35
CA GLN A 116 -15.30 -9.65 -0.07
C GLN A 116 -14.39 -10.02 -1.26
N GLU A 117 -14.89 -9.97 -2.48
CA GLU A 117 -14.09 -10.21 -3.69
C GLU A 117 -12.97 -9.17 -3.86
N LYS A 118 -13.26 -7.90 -3.59
CA LYS A 118 -12.26 -6.82 -3.61
C LYS A 118 -11.19 -7.04 -2.55
N GLU A 119 -11.58 -7.46 -1.36
CA GLU A 119 -10.65 -7.75 -0.27
C GLU A 119 -9.79 -8.98 -0.56
N LEU A 120 -10.36 -10.05 -1.12
CA LEU A 120 -9.60 -11.21 -1.60
C LEU A 120 -8.57 -10.82 -2.67
N SER A 121 -8.94 -9.92 -3.57
CA SER A 121 -8.03 -9.41 -4.60
C SER A 121 -6.89 -8.59 -3.98
N ARG A 122 -7.18 -7.77 -2.96
CA ARG A 122 -6.16 -7.04 -2.20
C ARG A 122 -5.20 -7.99 -1.49
N LEU A 123 -5.71 -8.98 -0.78
CA LEU A 123 -4.90 -9.97 -0.06
C LEU A 123 -4.02 -10.81 -1.01
N ARG A 124 -4.52 -11.17 -2.20
CA ARG A 124 -3.72 -11.84 -3.24
C ARG A 124 -2.55 -10.99 -3.71
N ASN A 125 -2.77 -9.69 -3.92
CA ASN A 125 -1.70 -8.78 -4.31
C ASN A 125 -0.66 -8.62 -3.20
N GLU A 126 -1.09 -8.46 -1.95
CA GLU A 126 -0.19 -8.39 -0.79
C GLU A 126 0.63 -9.66 -0.63
N LEU A 127 0.03 -10.84 -0.82
CA LEU A 127 0.76 -12.11 -0.80
C LEU A 127 1.86 -12.13 -1.87
N SER A 128 1.55 -11.75 -3.11
CA SER A 128 2.52 -11.68 -4.21
C SER A 128 3.66 -10.69 -3.93
N GLU A 129 3.36 -9.54 -3.32
CA GLU A 129 4.39 -8.58 -2.90
C GLU A 129 5.29 -9.16 -1.80
N LYS A 130 4.72 -9.87 -0.83
CA LYS A 130 5.49 -10.54 0.23
C LYS A 130 6.37 -11.65 -0.31
N GLU A 131 5.90 -12.42 -1.29
CA GLU A 131 6.72 -13.44 -1.98
C GLU A 131 7.92 -12.82 -2.71
N LYS A 132 7.73 -11.68 -3.38
CA LYS A 132 8.83 -10.94 -4.02
C LYS A 132 9.86 -10.48 -2.99
N ILE A 133 9.41 -9.89 -1.89
CA ILE A 133 10.29 -9.45 -0.80
C ILE A 133 11.04 -10.65 -0.19
N ALA A 134 10.36 -11.77 0.03
CA ALA A 134 10.98 -12.99 0.53
C ALA A 134 12.09 -13.48 -0.41
N LYS A 135 11.84 -13.47 -1.72
CA LYS A 135 12.84 -13.86 -2.71
C LYS A 135 14.07 -12.94 -2.69
N THR A 136 13.87 -11.62 -2.62
CA THR A 136 14.98 -10.66 -2.49
C THR A 136 15.75 -10.82 -1.20
N PHE A 137 15.07 -11.20 -0.11
CA PHE A 137 15.72 -11.46 1.17
C PHE A 137 16.63 -12.69 1.09
N GLU A 138 16.19 -13.77 0.42
CA GLU A 138 17.05 -14.94 0.22
C GLU A 138 18.22 -14.68 -0.72
N GLU A 139 18.06 -13.79 -1.70
CA GLU A 139 19.16 -13.32 -2.54
C GLU A 139 20.19 -12.52 -1.73
N MET A 140 19.75 -11.58 -0.89
CA MET A 140 20.64 -10.84 0.02
C MET A 140 21.33 -11.75 1.03
N LYS A 141 20.65 -12.79 1.52
CA LYS A 141 21.25 -13.76 2.43
C LYS A 141 22.39 -14.54 1.77
N LYS A 142 22.20 -14.98 0.53
CA LYS A 142 23.28 -15.66 -0.24
C LYS A 142 24.47 -14.74 -0.48
N GLU A 143 24.23 -13.46 -0.75
CA GLU A 143 25.29 -12.47 -0.90
C GLU A 143 26.05 -12.27 0.41
N LEU A 144 25.34 -12.21 1.54
CA LEU A 144 25.95 -12.14 2.87
C LEU A 144 26.83 -13.37 3.14
N ASP A 145 26.31 -14.58 2.94
CA ASP A 145 27.05 -15.83 3.13
C ASP A 145 28.33 -15.87 2.24
N TYR A 146 28.23 -15.35 1.01
CA TYR A 146 29.38 -15.25 0.09
C TYR A 146 30.43 -14.25 0.59
N LEU A 147 30.02 -13.08 1.06
CA LEU A 147 30.92 -12.05 1.60
C LEU A 147 31.58 -12.50 2.90
N GLU A 148 30.87 -13.22 3.77
CA GLU A 148 31.42 -13.82 4.99
C GLU A 148 32.53 -14.82 4.62
N LEU A 149 32.27 -15.73 3.69
CA LEU A 149 33.28 -16.69 3.21
C LEU A 149 34.51 -15.99 2.60
N GLN A 150 34.30 -14.91 1.85
CA GLN A 150 35.39 -14.12 1.29
C GLN A 150 36.24 -13.46 2.41
N ASN A 151 35.59 -12.96 3.45
CA ASN A 151 36.27 -12.32 4.59
C ASN A 151 37.08 -13.34 5.40
N ASP A 152 36.53 -14.54 5.63
CA ASP A 152 37.25 -15.65 6.26
C ASP A 152 38.50 -16.04 5.45
N THR A 153 38.37 -16.11 4.12
CA THR A 153 39.49 -16.42 3.22
C THR A 153 40.58 -15.35 3.28
N LEU A 154 40.19 -14.07 3.29
CA LEU A 154 41.13 -12.96 3.43
C LEU A 154 41.80 -12.96 4.80
N SER A 155 41.05 -13.27 5.86
CA SER A 155 41.58 -13.37 7.22
C SER A 155 42.61 -14.50 7.34
N GLN A 156 42.31 -15.70 6.81
CA GLN A 156 43.28 -16.80 6.73
C GLN A 156 44.53 -16.43 5.93
N THR A 157 44.36 -15.68 4.83
CA THR A 157 45.48 -15.20 4.02
C THR A 157 46.34 -14.21 4.81
N LEU A 158 45.71 -13.29 5.54
CA LEU A 158 46.39 -12.33 6.40
C LEU A 158 47.21 -13.05 7.49
N ASP A 159 46.63 -14.01 8.19
CA ASP A 159 47.32 -14.82 9.20
C ASP A 159 48.54 -15.56 8.61
N SER A 160 48.40 -16.12 7.41
CA SER A 160 49.52 -16.78 6.72
C SER A 160 50.66 -15.80 6.43
N LYS A 161 50.33 -14.56 6.04
CA LYS A 161 51.30 -13.51 5.75
C LYS A 161 51.96 -13.00 7.03
N GLU A 162 51.21 -12.79 8.10
CA GLU A 162 51.77 -12.46 9.41
C GLU A 162 52.74 -13.52 9.91
N ASN A 163 52.41 -14.81 9.73
CA ASN A 163 53.31 -15.90 10.10
C ASN A 163 54.60 -15.88 9.28
N THR A 164 54.53 -15.60 7.97
CA THR A 164 55.75 -15.43 7.16
C THR A 164 56.57 -14.22 7.59
N VAL A 165 55.94 -13.11 7.96
CA VAL A 165 56.65 -11.92 8.47
C VAL A 165 57.35 -12.26 9.78
N LYS A 166 56.65 -12.86 10.74
CA LYS A 166 57.23 -13.29 12.03
C LYS A 166 58.40 -14.25 11.83
N GLU A 167 58.33 -15.14 10.85
CA GLU A 167 59.44 -16.06 10.56
C GLU A 167 60.65 -15.33 9.95
N LEU A 168 60.42 -14.39 9.04
CA LEU A 168 61.48 -13.55 8.50
C LEU A 168 62.12 -12.67 9.59
N GLU A 169 61.32 -12.11 10.49
CA GLU A 169 61.81 -11.36 11.66
C GLU A 169 62.67 -12.24 12.58
N ARG A 170 62.26 -13.49 12.83
CA ARG A 170 63.08 -14.46 13.57
C ARG A 170 64.38 -14.76 12.85
N HIS A 171 64.35 -15.03 11.54
CA HIS A 171 65.55 -15.27 10.75
C HIS A 171 66.53 -14.08 10.82
N ILE A 172 66.02 -12.85 10.69
CA ILE A 172 66.84 -11.64 10.81
C ILE A 172 67.44 -11.55 12.23
N ALA A 173 66.62 -11.76 13.26
CA ALA A 173 67.06 -11.71 14.64
C ALA A 173 68.12 -12.79 14.96
N ASP A 174 67.93 -14.01 14.47
CA ASP A 174 68.80 -15.16 14.71
C ASP A 174 70.11 -15.08 13.93
N PHE A 175 70.07 -14.63 12.68
CA PHE A 175 71.25 -14.59 11.82
C PHE A 175 72.10 -13.32 12.01
N TYR A 176 71.46 -12.17 12.24
CA TYR A 176 72.17 -10.88 12.30
C TYR A 176 72.26 -10.31 13.72
N LEU A 177 71.13 -10.18 14.44
CA LEU A 177 71.15 -9.51 15.73
C LEU A 177 71.83 -10.35 16.82
N LYS A 178 71.48 -11.64 16.96
CA LYS A 178 72.04 -12.49 18.04
C LYS A 178 73.56 -12.63 17.98
N PRO A 179 74.20 -12.93 16.82
CA PRO A 179 75.65 -13.04 16.74
C PRO A 179 76.34 -11.70 16.97
N LEU A 180 75.80 -10.60 16.44
CA LEU A 180 76.31 -9.25 16.69
C LEU A 180 76.28 -8.91 18.18
N LEU A 181 75.15 -9.18 18.85
CA LEU A 181 74.99 -8.89 20.27
C LEU A 181 75.87 -9.78 21.15
N GLN A 182 76.08 -11.04 20.74
CA GLN A 182 77.04 -11.94 21.38
C GLN A 182 78.48 -11.45 21.20
N SER A 183 78.84 -10.99 20.00
CA SER A 183 80.15 -10.38 19.71
C SER A 183 80.38 -9.15 20.58
N MET A 184 79.42 -8.23 20.62
CA MET A 184 79.49 -7.04 21.45
C MET A 184 79.60 -7.36 22.95
N ARG A 185 78.89 -8.39 23.43
CA ARG A 185 79.01 -8.85 24.82
C ARG A 185 80.38 -9.46 25.12
N MET A 186 80.91 -10.28 24.20
CA MET A 186 82.26 -10.83 24.34
C MET A 186 83.32 -9.73 24.34
N GLU A 187 83.20 -8.75 23.45
CA GLU A 187 84.09 -7.58 23.37
C GLU A 187 84.01 -6.77 24.67
N ALA A 188 82.81 -6.49 25.17
CA ALA A 188 82.62 -5.84 26.47
C ALA A 188 83.27 -6.63 27.63
N THR A 189 83.15 -7.96 27.65
CA THR A 189 83.81 -8.79 28.66
C THR A 189 85.34 -8.82 28.51
N LEU A 190 85.87 -8.78 27.29
CA LEU A 190 87.32 -8.71 27.04
C LEU A 190 87.88 -7.35 27.51
N TYR A 191 87.18 -6.25 27.24
CA TYR A 191 87.55 -4.94 27.79
C TYR A 191 87.49 -4.94 29.33
N GLN A 192 86.47 -5.57 29.93
CA GLN A 192 86.33 -5.64 31.38
C GLN A 192 87.39 -6.53 32.05
N GLN A 193 87.83 -7.62 31.40
CA GLN A 193 88.94 -8.46 31.87
C GLN A 193 90.31 -7.81 31.65
N SER A 194 90.46 -7.02 30.57
CA SER A 194 91.67 -6.23 30.31
C SER A 194 91.84 -5.07 31.31
N CYS A 195 90.76 -4.67 31.98
CA CYS A 195 90.78 -3.72 33.09
C CYS A 195 90.82 -4.38 34.48
N SER A 196 91.09 -5.70 34.58
CA SER A 196 91.43 -6.38 35.84
C SER A 196 92.90 -6.15 36.22
N SER A 197 93.29 -4.89 36.22
CA SER A 197 94.41 -4.33 36.98
C SER A 197 93.95 -2.94 37.36
N GLY A 198 93.68 -2.79 38.66
CA GLY A 198 92.90 -1.67 39.19
C GLY A 198 93.44 -0.32 38.75
N SER A 199 92.57 0.52 38.21
CA SER A 199 92.66 1.97 38.25
C SER A 199 91.35 2.55 37.73
N THR A 200 90.61 3.23 38.61
CA THR A 200 89.72 4.32 38.21
C THR A 200 90.53 5.42 37.54
N PRO A 201 90.01 6.03 36.46
CA PRO A 201 90.13 7.48 36.37
C PRO A 201 88.77 8.16 36.15
N LEU A 202 88.63 9.23 36.92
CA LEU A 202 87.61 10.26 36.78
C LEU A 202 87.70 10.98 35.43
N ALA A 203 86.52 11.37 34.95
CA ALA A 203 86.12 12.68 34.44
C ALA A 203 86.83 13.33 33.23
N ASP A 204 85.96 13.99 32.46
CA ASP A 204 86.16 15.02 31.44
C ASP A 204 86.94 14.60 30.18
N GLU A 205 86.27 14.67 29.03
CA GLU A 205 86.22 15.90 28.27
C GLU A 205 85.02 15.87 27.31
N THR A 206 84.46 17.05 27.14
CA THR A 206 83.34 17.41 26.28
C THR A 206 83.61 17.14 24.80
N GLU A 207 82.61 16.63 24.07
CA GLU A 207 82.49 17.00 22.65
C GLU A 207 81.04 17.16 22.19
N SER A 208 80.85 18.30 21.55
CA SER A 208 79.61 18.94 21.12
C SER A 208 79.00 18.25 19.90
N LEU A 209 77.68 18.00 19.94
CA LEU A 209 76.87 17.73 18.75
C LEU A 209 75.46 18.32 18.92
N ALA A 210 75.44 19.64 19.14
CA ALA A 210 74.30 20.45 18.74
C ALA A 210 74.49 20.85 17.27
N ASP A 211 73.66 20.27 16.39
CA ASP A 211 73.14 20.87 15.13
C ASP A 211 72.88 19.81 14.06
N ILE A 212 71.71 19.17 14.13
CA ILE A 212 71.01 18.75 12.90
C ILE A 212 69.56 19.22 13.02
N ARG A 213 69.31 20.36 12.39
CA ARG A 213 68.01 20.99 12.18
C ARG A 213 67.07 20.05 11.39
N PRO A 214 65.87 19.72 11.87
CA PRO A 214 64.89 18.98 11.08
C PRO A 214 64.12 19.94 10.15
N PRO A 215 63.98 19.67 8.84
CA PRO A 215 63.07 20.45 8.02
C PRO A 215 61.69 19.81 8.09
N PHE A 216 60.87 20.26 9.04
CA PHE A 216 59.42 20.18 8.89
C PHE A 216 58.89 21.57 8.57
N THR A 217 58.38 21.74 7.35
CA THR A 217 57.39 22.78 7.01
C THR A 217 56.23 22.12 6.27
N ALA A 218 55.02 22.35 6.78
CA ALA A 218 53.75 21.95 6.20
C ALA A 218 53.20 23.06 5.30
N ALA A 219 52.74 22.68 4.09
CA ALA A 219 51.81 23.36 3.15
C ALA A 219 52.15 22.83 1.74
N ARG A 220 51.27 22.39 0.83
CA ARG A 220 49.82 22.51 0.58
C ARG A 220 49.44 21.42 -0.46
N PRO A 221 48.14 21.12 -0.68
CA PRO A 221 47.67 20.05 -1.55
C PRO A 221 47.75 20.42 -3.04
N TYR A 222 48.27 19.52 -3.88
CA TYR A 222 48.28 19.67 -5.34
C TYR A 222 47.45 18.56 -6.00
N THR A 223 46.44 18.98 -6.76
CA THR A 223 45.55 18.11 -7.54
C THR A 223 46.02 17.99 -9.00
N LYS A 224 45.75 16.81 -9.57
CA LYS A 224 45.44 16.54 -11.00
C LYS A 224 46.63 16.35 -11.96
N ALA A 225 46.74 15.12 -12.49
CA ALA A 225 46.54 14.77 -13.90
C ALA A 225 47.45 13.62 -14.39
N HIS A 226 46.79 12.56 -14.86
CA HIS A 226 47.09 11.72 -16.03
C HIS A 226 48.53 11.24 -16.28
N SER A 227 48.70 9.91 -16.29
CA SER A 227 49.52 9.27 -17.32
C SER A 227 48.91 7.95 -17.78
N THR A 228 48.55 7.94 -19.05
CA THR A 228 48.09 6.82 -19.88
C THR A 228 49.28 6.12 -20.51
N LEU A 229 49.26 4.78 -20.57
CA LEU A 229 49.92 3.82 -21.49
C LEU A 229 50.14 2.53 -20.67
N GLY A 230 49.72 1.32 -21.01
CA GLY A 230 49.10 0.74 -22.20
C GLY A 230 49.37 -0.77 -22.19
N ALA A 231 48.45 -1.54 -22.78
CA ALA A 231 48.58 -2.93 -23.28
C ALA A 231 48.36 -4.14 -22.33
N ASN A 232 47.11 -4.64 -22.41
CA ASN A 232 46.73 -5.96 -22.92
C ASN A 232 47.30 -7.24 -22.29
N LEU A 233 46.48 -7.95 -21.50
CA LEU A 233 46.27 -9.41 -21.62
C LEU A 233 44.94 -9.83 -20.94
N SER A 234 43.86 -10.05 -21.71
CA SER A 234 42.90 -11.10 -21.37
C SER A 234 41.95 -11.46 -22.54
N PRO A 235 41.54 -12.74 -22.62
CA PRO A 235 40.93 -13.31 -23.81
C PRO A 235 39.42 -13.03 -23.94
N GLN A 236 38.99 -12.94 -25.18
CA GLN A 236 37.62 -12.76 -25.63
C GLN A 236 36.81 -14.07 -25.50
N PRO A 237 35.60 -14.08 -24.92
CA PRO A 237 34.67 -15.18 -25.10
C PRO A 237 33.70 -14.90 -26.27
N ARG A 238 33.53 -15.93 -27.09
CA ARG A 238 32.61 -15.97 -28.24
C ARG A 238 31.15 -15.91 -27.80
N HIS A 239 30.36 -15.19 -28.58
CA HIS A 239 28.90 -15.20 -28.57
C HIS A 239 28.32 -16.60 -28.77
N LYS A 240 27.29 -16.96 -27.97
CA LYS A 240 26.14 -17.77 -28.36
C LYS A 240 24.98 -17.59 -27.36
N GLY A 241 23.83 -17.15 -27.86
CA GLY A 241 22.50 -17.51 -27.35
C GLY A 241 21.89 -16.72 -26.18
N SER A 242 20.82 -15.98 -26.51
CA SER A 242 19.55 -15.85 -25.76
C SER A 242 19.57 -15.59 -24.24
N GLY A 243 19.01 -14.45 -23.82
CA GLY A 243 18.55 -14.24 -22.45
C GLY A 243 18.56 -12.77 -22.04
N GLY A 244 17.39 -12.12 -22.13
CA GLY A 244 17.21 -10.74 -21.69
C GLY A 244 17.44 -10.58 -20.19
N LEU A 245 18.47 -9.82 -19.83
CA LEU A 245 18.65 -9.24 -18.50
C LEU A 245 18.75 -7.72 -18.66
N THR A 246 17.75 -7.02 -18.14
CA THR A 246 17.69 -5.56 -18.01
C THR A 246 18.84 -5.10 -17.14
N LYS A 247 19.89 -4.57 -17.76
CA LYS A 247 21.01 -3.92 -17.09
C LYS A 247 20.52 -2.62 -16.44
N SER A 248 20.82 -2.47 -15.15
CA SER A 248 20.69 -1.23 -14.39
C SER A 248 21.32 -0.05 -15.14
N LEU A 249 20.51 0.97 -15.43
CA LEU A 249 20.98 2.24 -15.98
C LEU A 249 21.33 3.18 -14.83
N SER A 250 22.55 3.10 -14.34
CA SER A 250 23.19 4.19 -13.59
C SER A 250 24.34 4.76 -14.44
N ASN A 251 24.00 5.47 -15.52
CA ASN A 251 24.94 6.30 -16.24
C ASN A 251 24.38 7.72 -16.32
N TYR A 252 25.05 8.65 -15.64
CA TYR A 252 24.97 10.08 -15.93
C TYR A 252 25.50 10.30 -17.36
N ALA A 253 24.60 10.25 -18.34
CA ALA A 253 24.87 10.81 -19.65
C ALA A 253 24.72 12.34 -19.53
N ILE A 254 25.85 13.02 -19.40
CA ILE A 254 25.93 14.46 -19.64
C ILE A 254 25.84 14.63 -21.16
N ASP A 255 24.62 14.66 -21.69
CA ASP A 255 24.37 15.07 -23.07
C ASP A 255 24.52 16.59 -23.16
N ALA A 256 25.44 17.01 -24.01
CA ALA A 256 25.70 18.40 -24.37
C ALA A 256 24.55 18.93 -25.24
N ASN A 257 23.44 19.32 -24.61
CA ASN A 257 22.46 20.23 -25.18
C ASN A 257 21.93 21.15 -24.08
N CYS A 258 22.50 22.36 -24.00
CA CYS A 258 22.26 23.34 -22.94
C CYS A 258 20.83 23.92 -22.88
N ASN A 259 19.91 23.48 -23.75
CA ASN A 259 18.49 23.85 -23.65
C ASN A 259 17.60 22.87 -22.86
N ARG A 260 18.12 21.71 -22.43
CA ARG A 260 17.35 20.69 -21.66
C ARG A 260 17.55 20.74 -20.13
N ARG A 261 18.24 21.74 -19.60
CA ARG A 261 18.41 21.88 -18.13
C ARG A 261 17.20 22.44 -17.41
N ASP A 262 16.30 23.09 -18.14
CA ASP A 262 15.12 23.74 -17.56
C ASP A 262 13.86 22.87 -17.65
N ASP A 263 13.96 21.62 -18.10
CA ASP A 263 12.81 20.72 -18.20
C ASP A 263 12.86 19.63 -17.12
N VAL A 264 11.71 19.43 -16.48
CA VAL A 264 11.52 18.37 -15.50
C VAL A 264 11.36 17.03 -16.23
N SER A 265 11.98 15.97 -15.69
CA SER A 265 11.87 14.61 -16.23
C SER A 265 10.42 14.25 -16.58
N ALA A 266 10.23 13.60 -17.73
CA ALA A 266 8.90 13.19 -18.21
C ALA A 266 8.14 12.34 -17.18
N ALA A 267 8.84 11.55 -16.35
CA ALA A 267 8.22 10.80 -15.26
C ALA A 267 7.65 11.70 -14.15
N MET A 268 8.41 12.72 -13.75
CA MET A 268 7.98 13.69 -12.74
C MET A 268 6.87 14.60 -13.29
N SER A 269 6.94 14.99 -14.56
CA SER A 269 5.87 15.70 -15.26
C SER A 269 4.54 14.94 -15.25
N ARG A 270 4.56 13.63 -15.54
CA ARG A 270 3.36 12.77 -15.46
C ARG A 270 2.82 12.64 -14.04
N SER A 271 3.72 12.48 -13.07
CA SER A 271 3.35 12.36 -11.65
C SER A 271 2.67 13.63 -11.13
N LEU A 272 3.23 14.80 -11.44
CA LEU A 272 2.67 16.09 -11.07
C LEU A 272 1.28 16.30 -11.70
N ARG A 273 1.13 16.05 -13.01
CA ARG A 273 -0.18 16.17 -13.70
C ARG A 273 -1.23 15.21 -13.13
N SER A 274 -0.86 13.97 -12.83
CA SER A 274 -1.76 13.01 -12.17
C SER A 274 -2.20 13.48 -10.79
N THR A 275 -1.27 14.05 -10.00
CA THR A 275 -1.56 14.57 -8.66
C THR A 275 -2.47 15.78 -8.71
N GLN A 276 -2.24 16.72 -9.64
CA GLN A 276 -3.13 17.85 -9.87
C GLN A 276 -4.54 17.41 -10.25
N LYS A 277 -4.67 16.46 -11.19
CA LYS A 277 -5.98 15.91 -11.58
C LYS A 277 -6.73 15.33 -10.38
N LYS A 278 -6.08 14.46 -9.59
CA LYS A 278 -6.69 13.89 -8.38
C LYS A 278 -7.14 14.96 -7.38
N LEU A 279 -6.38 16.04 -7.25
CA LEU A 279 -6.72 17.13 -6.34
C LEU A 279 -7.93 17.94 -6.85
N VAL A 280 -8.00 18.21 -8.16
CA VAL A 280 -9.16 18.85 -8.79
C VAL A 280 -10.41 17.97 -8.65
N ASP A 281 -10.31 16.68 -8.95
CA ASP A 281 -11.41 15.73 -8.81
C ASP A 281 -11.90 15.64 -7.35
N SER A 282 -10.97 15.61 -6.39
CA SER A 282 -11.30 15.62 -4.96
C SER A 282 -11.99 16.91 -4.52
N ARG A 283 -11.57 18.07 -5.04
CA ARG A 283 -12.23 19.36 -4.77
C ARG A 283 -13.65 19.41 -5.31
N LEU A 284 -13.85 18.90 -6.53
CA LEU A 284 -15.17 18.83 -7.14
C LEU A 284 -16.08 17.91 -6.32
N LEU A 285 -15.60 16.74 -5.91
CA LEU A 285 -16.34 15.83 -5.05
C LEU A 285 -16.75 16.49 -3.73
N VAL A 286 -15.84 17.20 -3.06
CA VAL A 286 -16.15 17.93 -1.82
C VAL A 286 -17.20 19.02 -2.05
N LYS A 287 -17.15 19.73 -3.20
CA LYS A 287 -18.17 20.71 -3.57
C LYS A 287 -19.53 20.05 -3.79
N CYS A 288 -19.59 18.94 -4.52
CA CYS A 288 -20.82 18.16 -4.72
C CYS A 288 -21.39 17.63 -3.40
N LEU A 289 -20.54 17.10 -2.52
CA LEU A 289 -20.94 16.65 -1.18
C LEU A 289 -21.50 17.80 -0.35
N LYS A 290 -20.83 18.95 -0.34
CA LYS A 290 -21.30 20.15 0.38
C LYS A 290 -22.67 20.60 -0.12
N GLU A 291 -22.84 20.73 -1.43
CA GLU A 291 -24.11 21.14 -2.03
C GLU A 291 -25.23 20.13 -1.74
N THR A 292 -24.92 18.83 -1.72
CA THR A 292 -25.88 17.78 -1.34
C THR A 292 -26.31 17.91 0.12
N VAL A 293 -25.37 18.14 1.04
CA VAL A 293 -25.66 18.35 2.46
C VAL A 293 -26.48 19.64 2.67
N GLU A 294 -26.19 20.70 1.94
CA GLU A 294 -26.95 21.95 2.01
C GLU A 294 -28.38 21.81 1.47
N ARG A 295 -28.59 21.02 0.40
CA ARG A 295 -29.93 20.67 -0.11
C ARG A 295 -30.72 19.86 0.91
N LEU A 296 -30.09 18.83 1.49
CA LEU A 296 -30.69 18.04 2.57
C LEU A 296 -31.07 18.90 3.77
N ALA A 297 -30.22 19.86 4.16
CA ALA A 297 -30.52 20.79 5.26
C ALA A 297 -31.70 21.72 4.97
N ARG A 298 -32.02 21.97 3.69
CA ARG A 298 -33.22 22.71 3.24
C ARG A 298 -34.45 21.83 3.02
N GLY A 299 -34.34 20.51 3.23
CA GLY A 299 -35.42 19.55 2.98
C GLY A 299 -35.63 19.20 1.50
N GLU A 300 -34.69 19.56 0.63
CA GLU A 300 -34.69 19.20 -0.79
C GLU A 300 -34.11 17.79 -1.01
N SER A 301 -34.58 17.07 -2.03
CA SER A 301 -34.04 15.74 -2.37
C SER A 301 -32.58 15.84 -2.83
N PRO A 302 -31.68 14.97 -2.34
CA PRO A 302 -30.29 14.96 -2.76
C PRO A 302 -30.16 14.52 -4.21
N ASP A 303 -29.30 15.19 -4.97
CA ASP A 303 -29.03 14.86 -6.38
C ASP A 303 -27.92 13.81 -6.46
N ILE A 304 -28.34 12.55 -6.35
CA ILE A 304 -27.47 11.38 -6.33
C ILE A 304 -26.71 11.23 -7.66
N SER A 305 -27.31 11.65 -8.78
CA SER A 305 -26.69 11.61 -10.10
C SER A 305 -25.44 12.51 -10.17
N ARG A 306 -25.52 13.70 -9.58
CA ARG A 306 -24.40 14.65 -9.49
C ARG A 306 -23.30 14.21 -8.51
N LEU A 307 -23.66 13.44 -7.48
CA LEU A 307 -22.71 12.85 -6.53
C LEU A 307 -21.92 11.68 -7.15
N LEU A 308 -22.60 10.87 -7.97
CA LEU A 308 -22.02 9.71 -8.65
C LEU A 308 -21.22 10.07 -9.91
N GLY A 309 -21.16 11.36 -10.27
CA GLY A 309 -20.49 11.81 -11.49
C GLY A 309 -21.16 11.32 -12.76
N ILE A 310 -22.45 10.97 -12.70
CA ILE A 310 -23.23 10.58 -13.86
C ILE A 310 -23.47 11.86 -14.67
N LYS A 311 -22.87 11.92 -15.86
CA LYS A 311 -23.01 13.03 -16.82
C LYS A 311 -24.49 13.13 -17.22
N THR A 312 -25.25 13.98 -16.55
CA THR A 312 -26.56 14.41 -17.05
C THR A 312 -26.32 15.55 -18.05
N ASP A 313 -26.96 15.49 -19.21
CA ASP A 313 -26.75 16.33 -20.41
C ASP A 313 -26.97 17.86 -20.24
N SER A 314 -26.95 18.38 -19.01
CA SER A 314 -27.04 19.81 -18.69
C SER A 314 -25.74 20.40 -18.14
N MET A 315 -24.60 19.74 -18.34
CA MET A 315 -23.30 20.31 -17.95
C MET A 315 -22.86 21.36 -18.97
N SER A 316 -23.07 22.63 -18.63
CA SER A 316 -22.40 23.78 -19.27
C SER A 316 -20.90 23.51 -19.35
N GLU A 317 -20.37 23.49 -20.57
CA GLU A 317 -19.01 23.05 -20.93
C GLU A 317 -17.87 23.95 -20.39
N SER A 318 -18.13 24.74 -19.35
CA SER A 318 -17.27 25.87 -18.95
C SER A 318 -16.28 25.57 -17.81
N GLU A 319 -16.33 24.41 -17.15
CA GLU A 319 -15.45 24.12 -15.98
C GLU A 319 -14.60 22.84 -16.10
N ALA A 320 -14.76 22.06 -17.17
CA ALA A 320 -13.90 20.91 -17.43
C ALA A 320 -12.91 21.25 -18.55
N GLU A 321 -11.93 22.11 -18.23
CA GLU A 321 -10.71 22.16 -19.03
C GLU A 321 -10.08 20.77 -18.93
N GLN A 322 -10.36 19.92 -19.93
CA GLN A 322 -9.68 18.65 -20.10
C GLN A 322 -8.21 18.99 -20.24
N VAL A 323 -7.45 18.75 -19.17
CA VAL A 323 -5.99 18.74 -19.23
C VAL A 323 -5.65 17.69 -20.27
N ALA A 324 -5.34 18.15 -21.50
CA ALA A 324 -4.91 17.31 -22.59
C ALA A 324 -3.80 16.40 -22.07
N PHE A 325 -3.83 15.13 -22.50
CA PHE A 325 -2.78 14.17 -22.19
C PHE A 325 -1.52 14.55 -22.99
N ASP A 326 -0.91 15.67 -22.63
CA ASP A 326 0.25 16.20 -23.29
C ASP A 326 1.48 15.51 -22.70
N SER A 327 2.14 14.72 -23.55
CA SER A 327 3.34 13.96 -23.20
C SER A 327 4.58 14.84 -23.12
N THR A 328 4.43 16.14 -23.38
CA THR A 328 5.50 17.14 -23.37
C THR A 328 6.10 17.30 -21.97
N ALA A 329 7.43 17.32 -21.89
CA ALA A 329 8.16 17.57 -20.65
C ALA A 329 7.79 18.97 -20.13
N MET A 330 7.48 19.07 -18.83
CA MET A 330 7.10 20.33 -18.21
C MET A 330 8.36 21.12 -17.86
N THR A 331 8.38 22.42 -18.15
CA THR A 331 9.49 23.28 -17.73
C THR A 331 9.53 23.39 -16.19
N MET A 332 10.72 23.60 -15.64
CA MET A 332 11.03 23.68 -14.21
C MET A 332 10.24 24.80 -13.54
N GLY A 333 10.12 25.97 -14.19
CA GLY A 333 9.30 27.07 -13.67
C GLY A 333 7.80 26.77 -13.60
N VAL A 334 7.26 25.91 -14.48
CA VAL A 334 5.86 25.45 -14.38
C VAL A 334 5.73 24.40 -13.27
N ALA A 335 6.72 23.53 -13.14
CA ALA A 335 6.77 22.53 -12.08
C ALA A 335 6.81 23.14 -10.68
N GLU A 336 7.64 24.17 -10.47
CA GLU A 336 7.75 24.90 -9.21
C GLU A 336 6.42 25.56 -8.83
N LYS A 337 5.80 26.32 -9.74
CA LYS A 337 4.48 26.92 -9.51
C LYS A 337 3.42 25.88 -9.16
N MET A 338 3.49 24.71 -9.79
CA MET A 338 2.55 23.63 -9.56
C MET A 338 2.79 22.93 -8.21
N MET A 339 4.05 22.77 -7.80
CA MET A 339 4.41 22.28 -6.46
C MET A 339 4.03 23.27 -5.36
N ASP A 340 4.24 24.58 -5.57
CA ASP A 340 3.80 25.63 -4.65
C ASP A 340 2.29 25.63 -4.49
N TRP A 341 1.56 25.51 -5.61
CA TRP A 341 0.11 25.39 -5.59
C TRP A 341 -0.33 24.12 -4.83
N LEU A 342 0.27 22.96 -5.11
CA LEU A 342 -0.03 21.71 -4.40
C LEU A 342 0.26 21.83 -2.90
N SER A 343 1.39 22.41 -2.53
CA SER A 343 1.79 22.64 -1.14
C SER A 343 0.78 23.54 -0.43
N PHE A 344 0.38 24.65 -1.05
CA PHE A 344 -0.67 25.54 -0.53
C PHE A 344 -2.02 24.81 -0.35
N CYS A 345 -2.41 23.97 -1.31
CA CYS A 345 -3.64 23.18 -1.24
C CYS A 345 -3.62 22.22 -0.04
N ILE A 346 -2.53 21.48 0.13
CA ILE A 346 -2.35 20.52 1.23
C ILE A 346 -2.34 21.24 2.57
N TYR A 347 -1.58 22.34 2.68
CA TYR A 347 -1.51 23.13 3.90
C TYR A 347 -2.88 23.66 4.33
N ARG A 348 -3.66 24.17 3.37
CA ARG A 348 -5.03 24.65 3.63
C ARG A 348 -5.97 23.53 4.09
N VAL A 349 -5.86 22.32 3.52
CA VAL A 349 -6.64 21.16 3.98
C VAL A 349 -6.27 20.76 5.40
N ILE A 350 -4.97 20.68 5.71
CA ILE A 350 -4.47 20.34 7.06
C ILE A 350 -4.93 21.37 8.09
N VAL A 351 -4.79 22.67 7.80
CA VAL A 351 -5.22 23.74 8.69
C VAL A 351 -6.73 23.69 8.92
N CYS A 352 -7.53 23.51 7.87
CA CYS A 352 -8.98 23.35 8.00
C CYS A 352 -9.38 22.12 8.82
N TYR A 353 -8.66 21.00 8.66
CA TYR A 353 -8.90 19.78 9.43
C TYR A 353 -8.58 19.99 10.91
N MET A 354 -7.42 20.58 11.22
CA MET A 354 -7.01 20.89 12.58
C MET A 354 -7.96 21.87 13.28
N LEU A 355 -8.42 22.92 12.58
CA LEU A 355 -9.39 23.87 13.11
C LEU A 355 -10.76 23.23 13.38
N ASN A 356 -11.23 22.34 12.49
CA ASN A 356 -12.50 21.63 12.70
C ASN A 356 -12.41 20.61 13.84
N CYS A 357 -11.30 19.87 13.95
CA CYS A 357 -11.04 18.98 15.08
C CYS A 357 -11.04 19.76 16.40
N TYR A 358 -10.37 20.91 16.45
CA TYR A 358 -10.36 21.77 17.63
C TYR A 358 -11.77 22.25 18.00
N ARG A 359 -12.56 22.70 17.01
CA ARG A 359 -13.94 23.18 17.22
C ARG A 359 -14.89 22.06 17.70
N CYS A 360 -14.71 20.83 17.23
CA CYS A 360 -15.44 19.65 17.71
C CYS A 360 -15.07 19.29 19.16
N VAL A 361 -13.78 19.34 19.52
CA VAL A 361 -13.32 19.09 20.90
C VAL A 361 -13.87 20.15 21.86
N VAL A 362 -13.89 21.42 21.45
CA VAL A 362 -14.46 22.51 22.27
C VAL A 362 -15.97 22.34 22.44
N LYS A 363 -16.73 22.01 21.39
CA LYS A 363 -18.17 21.72 21.50
C LYS A 363 -18.47 20.51 22.39
N LYS A 364 -17.64 19.45 22.31
CA LYS A 364 -17.80 18.27 23.18
C LYS A 364 -17.53 18.59 24.65
N LYS A 365 -16.52 19.40 24.94
CA LYS A 365 -16.25 19.89 26.31
C LYS A 365 -17.37 20.80 26.83
N ALA A 366 -17.91 21.68 25.99
CA ALA A 366 -19.04 22.53 26.36
C ALA A 366 -20.30 21.70 26.67
N TRP A 367 -20.60 20.69 25.86
CA TRP A 367 -21.74 19.79 26.09
C TRP A 367 -21.59 18.94 27.35
N GLN A 368 -20.37 18.44 27.63
CA GLN A 368 -20.07 17.72 28.87
C GLN A 368 -20.14 18.62 30.12
N SER A 369 -19.80 19.91 29.99
CA SER A 369 -19.95 20.89 31.08
C SER A 369 -21.43 21.20 31.33
N TRP A 370 -22.21 21.40 30.27
CA TRP A 370 -23.64 21.67 30.35
C TRP A 370 -24.43 20.47 30.92
N SER A 371 -24.07 19.24 30.53
CA SER A 371 -24.67 18.02 31.08
C SER A 371 -24.35 17.84 32.58
N ARG A 372 -23.16 18.27 33.02
CA ARG A 372 -22.76 18.25 34.44
C ARG A 372 -23.51 19.29 35.28
N ILE A 373 -23.83 20.43 34.69
CA ILE A 373 -24.61 21.50 35.34
C ILE A 373 -26.09 21.07 35.41
N SER A 374 -26.64 20.52 34.33
CA SER A 374 -28.01 20.02 34.24
C SER A 374 -28.31 18.87 35.23
N MET A 375 -27.35 17.96 35.47
CA MET A 375 -27.48 16.92 36.51
C MET A 375 -27.34 17.42 37.95
N ARG A 376 -26.80 18.64 38.18
CA ARG A 376 -26.73 19.24 39.53
C ARG A 376 -27.93 20.12 39.86
N SER A 377 -28.68 20.57 38.85
CA SER A 377 -29.91 21.36 39.01
C SER A 377 -31.16 20.48 38.92
N GLY A 378 -31.16 19.33 39.59
CA GLY A 378 -32.35 18.51 39.79
C GLY A 378 -33.21 19.11 40.91
N THR A 379 -33.99 20.12 40.57
CA THR A 379 -35.18 20.62 41.30
C THR A 379 -36.25 20.92 40.29
#